data_AF-A0A7V8NVD1-F1
#
_entry.id   AF-A0A7V8NVD1-F1
#
_cell.length_a   1.000
_cell.length_b   1.000
_cell.length_c   1.000
_cell.angle_alpha   90.00
_cell.angle_beta   90.00
_cell.angle_gamma   90.00
#
_symmetry.space_group_name_H-M   'P 1'
#
loop_
_entity.id
_entity.type
_entity.pdbx_description
1 polymer ?
#
loop_
_entity_poly.entity_id
_entity_poly.type
_entity_poly.pdbx_seq_one_letter_code
_entity_poly.pdbx_strand_id
1 'polypeptide(L)'
;EDYTARGKIITPLKDRIGSEIRTHYPATIEQGIAITAQEAWLDRPSPIAVRIPEYIKQVAEHLAFLAREDKRVDKRSGVSQRLPISAIENVVSNAERRALRAKEDVAVPRILDIYSALPAVTGKLELEYEGELKGGDTVARELIRAAVGKVYNHYFDGANMAQVIQWFDLGGTLKLDENIDSAAMVKQLAGIQGLMEKVKVLGLTANEPDAVRASAAEFILEGLYAHRRISRNEERGFAAEEKRRESPREEGGRGGERPNFRRQYN
;
A
#
# COMPACT_ATOMS: atom_id res chain seq x y z
N GLU A 1 -31.57 -5.25 -39.27
CA GLU A 1 -30.20 -4.81 -39.55
C GLU A 1 -29.51 -4.57 -38.23
N ASP A 2 -28.34 -5.15 -38.04
CA ASP A 2 -27.64 -5.15 -36.75
C ASP A 2 -27.06 -3.75 -36.51
N TYR A 3 -27.71 -2.96 -35.65
CA TYR A 3 -27.40 -1.53 -35.44
C TYR A 3 -26.09 -1.28 -34.67
N THR A 4 -25.33 -2.35 -34.39
CA THR A 4 -24.03 -2.32 -33.73
C THR A 4 -22.99 -3.03 -34.57
N ALA A 5 -22.25 -2.28 -35.39
CA ALA A 5 -21.00 -2.79 -35.94
C ALA A 5 -19.89 -2.59 -34.89
N ARG A 6 -19.47 -3.67 -34.23
CA ARG A 6 -18.29 -3.70 -33.33
C ARG A 6 -18.33 -2.62 -32.23
N GLY A 7 -19.49 -2.43 -31.59
CA GLY A 7 -19.64 -1.51 -30.46
C GLY A 7 -19.59 -0.01 -30.80
N LYS A 8 -19.61 0.37 -32.09
CA LYS A 8 -19.74 1.77 -32.50
C LYS A 8 -21.16 2.05 -32.97
N ILE A 9 -21.77 3.09 -32.39
CA ILE A 9 -23.06 3.62 -32.87
C ILE A 9 -22.84 4.18 -34.27
N ILE A 10 -23.61 3.69 -35.25
CA ILE A 10 -23.52 4.17 -36.63
C ILE A 10 -23.89 5.66 -36.70
N THR A 11 -23.20 6.42 -37.55
CA THR A 11 -23.35 7.88 -37.69
C THR A 11 -24.80 8.37 -37.82
N PRO A 12 -25.70 7.71 -38.59
CA PRO A 12 -27.09 8.14 -38.71
C PRO A 12 -27.88 8.07 -37.39
N LEU A 13 -27.48 7.19 -36.46
CA LEU A 13 -28.06 7.08 -35.13
C LEU A 13 -27.45 8.11 -34.17
N LYS A 14 -26.14 8.38 -34.30
CA LYS A 14 -25.46 9.40 -33.50
C LYS A 14 -26.05 10.80 -33.72
N ASP A 15 -26.47 11.12 -34.94
CA ASP A 15 -27.11 12.40 -35.28
C ASP A 15 -28.49 12.60 -34.60
N ARG A 16 -29.11 11.50 -34.12
CA ARG A 16 -30.40 11.52 -33.41
C ARG A 16 -30.25 11.55 -31.89
N ILE A 17 -29.03 11.61 -31.36
CA ILE A 17 -28.75 11.68 -29.92
C ILE A 17 -28.66 13.15 -29.50
N GLY A 18 -29.54 13.58 -28.60
CA GLY A 18 -29.60 14.96 -28.13
C GLY A 18 -28.44 15.40 -27.22
N SER A 19 -27.69 14.45 -26.63
CA SER A 19 -26.50 14.75 -25.80
C SER A 19 -25.55 13.56 -25.70
N GLU A 20 -24.24 13.81 -25.76
CA GLU A 20 -23.17 12.84 -25.52
C GLU A 20 -22.50 13.16 -24.17
N ILE A 21 -22.65 12.28 -23.17
CA ILE A 21 -21.96 12.40 -21.89
C ILE A 21 -20.65 11.64 -21.97
N ARG A 22 -19.52 12.35 -21.81
CA ARG A 22 -18.20 11.73 -21.67
C ARG A 22 -17.87 11.58 -20.20
N THR A 23 -17.71 10.34 -19.76
CA THR A 23 -17.34 10.02 -18.39
C THR A 23 -15.82 10.02 -18.23
N HIS A 24 -15.37 10.22 -16.99
CA HIS A 24 -13.95 10.15 -16.62
C HIS A 24 -13.83 9.64 -15.18
N TYR A 25 -12.63 9.19 -14.80
CA TYR A 25 -12.31 8.90 -13.40
C TYR A 25 -12.19 10.20 -12.59
N PRO A 26 -12.33 10.15 -11.24
CA PRO A 26 -12.11 11.33 -10.40
C PRO A 26 -10.78 12.01 -10.72
N ALA A 27 -10.79 13.33 -10.86
CA ALA A 27 -9.61 14.09 -11.29
C ALA A 27 -8.63 14.35 -10.14
N THR A 28 -9.12 14.27 -8.89
CA THR A 28 -8.36 14.55 -7.67
C THR A 28 -8.58 13.45 -6.66
N ILE A 29 -7.62 13.27 -5.75
CA ILE A 29 -7.71 12.28 -4.67
C ILE A 29 -8.89 12.61 -3.74
N GLU A 30 -9.11 13.89 -3.47
CA GLU A 30 -10.19 14.38 -2.61
C GLU A 30 -11.56 14.02 -3.15
N GLN A 31 -11.77 14.14 -4.47
CA GLN A 31 -12.99 13.67 -5.13
C GLN A 31 -13.14 12.16 -5.03
N GLY A 32 -12.05 11.42 -5.22
CA GLY A 32 -12.04 9.96 -5.07
C GLY A 32 -12.43 9.52 -3.66
N ILE A 33 -11.81 10.11 -2.63
CA ILE A 33 -12.13 9.86 -1.21
C ILE A 33 -13.59 10.20 -0.91
N ALA A 34 -14.11 11.32 -1.43
CA ALA A 34 -15.50 11.71 -1.22
C ALA A 34 -16.48 10.68 -1.81
N ILE A 35 -16.22 10.20 -3.05
CA ILE A 35 -17.03 9.14 -3.67
C ILE A 35 -16.91 7.85 -2.87
N THR A 36 -15.69 7.46 -2.50
CA THR A 36 -15.44 6.24 -1.72
C THR A 36 -16.17 6.29 -0.37
N ALA A 37 -16.15 7.43 0.33
CA ALA A 37 -16.85 7.61 1.60
C ALA A 37 -18.38 7.61 1.46
N GLN A 38 -18.91 8.13 0.34
CA GLN A 38 -20.34 8.12 0.05
C GLN A 38 -20.84 6.70 -0.29
N GLU A 39 -20.08 5.96 -1.09
CA GLU A 39 -20.54 4.70 -1.70
C GLU A 39 -20.17 3.46 -0.89
N ALA A 40 -19.11 3.52 -0.08
CA ALA A 40 -18.71 2.38 0.75
C ALA A 40 -19.68 2.18 1.91
N TRP A 41 -20.03 0.92 2.18
CA TRP A 41 -20.83 0.55 3.33
C TRP A 41 -19.98 0.59 4.61
N LEU A 42 -19.75 1.79 5.14
CA LEU A 42 -18.92 2.06 6.32
C LEU A 42 -19.75 2.29 7.59
N ASP A 43 -20.95 2.85 7.45
CA ASP A 43 -21.91 2.98 8.55
C ASP A 43 -22.71 1.68 8.69
N ARG A 44 -22.21 0.80 9.55
CA ARG A 44 -22.73 -0.55 9.75
C ARG A 44 -23.35 -0.68 11.14
N PRO A 45 -24.41 -1.48 11.30
CA PRO A 45 -24.92 -1.84 12.62
C PRO A 45 -23.90 -2.74 13.34
N SER A 46 -22.95 -2.11 14.02
CA SER A 46 -21.85 -2.75 14.74
C SER A 46 -21.89 -2.33 16.21
N PRO A 47 -21.65 -3.25 17.17
CA PRO A 47 -21.60 -2.90 18.59
C PRO A 47 -20.34 -2.10 18.96
N ILE A 48 -19.38 -1.98 18.03
CA ILE A 48 -18.11 -1.28 18.21
C ILE A 48 -18.10 -0.03 17.34
N ALA A 49 -17.63 1.08 17.90
CA ALA A 49 -17.44 2.31 17.14
C ALA A 49 -16.26 2.14 16.15
N VAL A 50 -16.49 2.44 14.87
CA VAL A 50 -15.42 2.42 13.86
C VAL A 50 -14.85 3.82 13.67
N ARG A 51 -13.53 3.97 13.81
CA ARG A 51 -12.82 5.21 13.48
C ARG A 51 -11.77 4.93 12.41
N ILE A 52 -12.01 5.46 11.21
CA ILE A 52 -11.12 5.30 10.06
C ILE A 52 -10.17 6.51 9.99
N PRO A 53 -8.86 6.34 10.21
CA PRO A 53 -7.90 7.42 10.06
C PRO A 53 -7.85 7.96 8.63
N GLU A 54 -7.60 9.27 8.47
CA GLU A 54 -7.63 9.90 7.16
C GLU A 54 -6.56 9.35 6.21
N TYR A 55 -5.36 9.06 6.72
CA TYR A 55 -4.30 8.43 5.94
C TYR A 55 -4.70 7.04 5.40
N ILE A 56 -5.58 6.29 6.07
CA ILE A 56 -6.07 5.00 5.54
C ILE A 56 -6.95 5.23 4.31
N LYS A 57 -7.85 6.21 4.35
CA LYS A 57 -8.69 6.57 3.19
C LYS A 57 -7.83 7.06 2.03
N GLN A 58 -6.85 7.91 2.33
CA GLN A 58 -5.90 8.40 1.34
C GLN A 58 -5.09 7.27 0.70
N VAL A 59 -4.61 6.29 1.48
CA VAL A 59 -3.86 5.14 0.93
C VAL A 59 -4.76 4.29 0.02
N ALA A 60 -6.00 4.00 0.46
CA ALA A 60 -6.95 3.25 -0.35
C ALA A 60 -7.26 3.96 -1.69
N GLU A 61 -7.38 5.29 -1.69
CA GLU A 61 -7.63 6.05 -2.92
C GLU A 61 -6.37 6.17 -3.80
N HIS A 62 -5.20 6.43 -3.20
CA HIS A 62 -3.93 6.47 -3.94
C HIS A 62 -3.60 5.15 -4.61
N LEU A 63 -4.00 4.01 -4.03
CA LEU A 63 -3.87 2.70 -4.67
C LEU A 63 -4.57 2.68 -6.04
N ALA A 64 -5.79 3.22 -6.13
CA ALA A 64 -6.52 3.28 -7.40
C ALA A 64 -5.85 4.20 -8.42
N PHE A 65 -5.40 5.38 -8.00
CA PHE A 65 -4.70 6.33 -8.87
C PHE A 65 -3.39 5.74 -9.41
N LEU A 66 -2.58 5.14 -8.55
CA LEU A 66 -1.34 4.50 -8.95
C LEU A 66 -1.59 3.32 -9.89
N ALA A 67 -2.62 2.51 -9.63
CA ALA A 67 -2.98 1.40 -10.50
C ALA A 67 -3.41 1.85 -11.91
N ARG A 68 -4.10 2.99 -12.03
CA ARG A 68 -4.49 3.58 -13.35
C ARG A 68 -3.28 4.01 -14.18
N GLU A 69 -2.18 4.38 -13.52
CA GLU A 69 -0.95 4.85 -14.17
C GLU A 69 0.08 3.74 -14.37
N ASP A 70 -0.05 2.61 -13.67
CA ASP A 70 0.90 1.51 -13.71
C ASP A 70 0.92 0.81 -15.08
N LYS A 71 2.12 0.54 -15.59
CA LYS A 71 2.32 -0.11 -16.89
C LYS A 71 1.96 -1.59 -16.90
N ARG A 72 1.88 -2.21 -15.72
CA ARG A 72 1.58 -3.63 -15.54
C ARG A 72 0.08 -3.90 -15.44
N VAL A 73 -0.75 -2.87 -15.38
CA VAL A 73 -2.21 -2.95 -15.29
C VAL A 73 -2.80 -2.68 -16.68
N ASP A 74 -3.78 -3.48 -17.08
CA ASP A 74 -4.44 -3.36 -18.39
C ASP A 74 -5.27 -2.08 -18.48
N LYS A 75 -4.83 -1.17 -19.36
CA LYS A 75 -5.46 0.13 -19.58
C LYS A 75 -6.78 0.05 -20.32
N ARG A 76 -7.05 -1.05 -21.05
CA ARG A 76 -8.31 -1.25 -21.76
C ARG A 76 -9.42 -1.61 -20.80
N SER A 77 -9.12 -2.45 -19.82
CA SER A 77 -10.04 -2.80 -18.73
C SER A 77 -10.17 -1.65 -17.72
N GLY A 78 -9.07 -0.94 -17.45
CA GLY A 78 -9.04 0.21 -16.56
C GLY A 78 -9.23 -0.15 -15.08
N VAL A 79 -9.22 0.86 -14.21
CA VAL A 79 -9.36 0.67 -12.75
C VAL A 79 -10.49 1.55 -12.23
N SER A 80 -11.62 0.92 -11.94
CA SER A 80 -12.83 1.60 -11.49
C SER A 80 -12.78 2.08 -10.04
N GLN A 81 -13.68 2.99 -9.68
CA GLN A 81 -13.85 3.43 -8.28
C GLN A 81 -14.33 2.32 -7.35
N ARG A 82 -14.81 1.19 -7.90
CA ARG A 82 -15.18 0.01 -7.08
C ARG A 82 -13.97 -0.61 -6.38
N LEU A 83 -12.75 -0.37 -6.87
CA LEU A 83 -11.53 -0.84 -6.22
C LEU A 83 -11.38 -0.24 -4.81
N PRO A 84 -11.22 1.09 -4.64
CA PRO A 84 -11.06 1.68 -3.31
C PRO A 84 -12.28 1.47 -2.41
N ILE A 85 -13.50 1.49 -2.96
CA ILE A 85 -14.75 1.18 -2.23
C ILE A 85 -14.67 -0.21 -1.58
N SER A 86 -14.45 -1.24 -2.38
CA SER A 86 -14.40 -2.61 -1.82
C SER A 86 -13.17 -2.84 -0.94
N ALA A 87 -12.05 -2.18 -1.22
CA ALA A 87 -10.84 -2.28 -0.41
C ALA A 87 -11.10 -1.70 0.99
N ILE A 88 -11.67 -0.50 1.09
CA ILE A 88 -11.95 0.13 2.39
C ILE A 88 -13.01 -0.65 3.18
N GLU A 89 -14.01 -1.22 2.51
CA GLU A 89 -15.00 -2.08 3.15
C GLU A 89 -14.37 -3.32 3.80
N ASN A 90 -13.41 -3.96 3.12
CA ASN A 90 -12.68 -5.12 3.65
C ASN A 90 -11.71 -4.72 4.77
N VAL A 91 -11.03 -3.58 4.62
CA VAL A 91 -10.15 -2.98 5.63
C VAL A 91 -10.92 -2.75 6.94
N VAL A 92 -12.12 -2.17 6.85
CA VAL A 92 -12.98 -1.93 8.01
C VAL A 92 -13.49 -3.26 8.59
N SER A 93 -13.95 -4.20 7.76
CA SER A 93 -14.35 -5.53 8.24
C SER A 93 -13.24 -6.24 9.03
N ASN A 94 -11.99 -6.12 8.58
CA ASN A 94 -10.84 -6.73 9.26
C ASN A 94 -10.57 -6.06 10.61
N ALA A 95 -10.65 -4.72 10.65
CA ALA A 95 -10.49 -3.94 11.87
C ALA A 95 -11.59 -4.25 12.90
N GLU A 96 -12.84 -4.33 12.47
CA GLU A 96 -13.98 -4.73 13.31
C GLU A 96 -13.79 -6.14 13.87
N ARG A 97 -13.43 -7.12 13.01
CA ARG A 97 -13.15 -8.49 13.45
C ARG A 97 -12.07 -8.53 14.54
N ARG A 98 -10.98 -7.78 14.34
CA ARG A 98 -9.87 -7.70 15.30
C ARG A 98 -10.32 -7.10 16.63
N ALA A 99 -11.01 -5.96 16.58
CA ALA A 99 -11.51 -5.28 17.78
C ALA A 99 -12.50 -6.15 18.57
N LEU A 100 -13.47 -6.79 17.89
CA LEU A 100 -14.43 -7.70 18.53
C LEU A 100 -13.74 -8.86 19.24
N ARG A 101 -12.74 -9.48 18.59
CA ARG A 101 -12.01 -10.60 19.17
C ARG A 101 -11.15 -10.19 20.36
N ALA A 102 -10.55 -9.00 20.30
CA ALA A 102 -9.77 -8.42 21.37
C ALA A 102 -10.64 -7.77 22.47
N LYS A 103 -11.97 -7.72 22.29
CA LYS A 103 -12.94 -7.05 23.18
C LYS A 103 -12.62 -5.57 23.37
N GLU A 104 -12.25 -4.89 22.29
CA GLU A 104 -11.99 -3.45 22.27
C GLU A 104 -13.28 -2.66 22.03
N ASP A 105 -13.35 -1.43 22.54
CA ASP A 105 -14.52 -0.56 22.38
C ASP A 105 -14.53 0.22 21.05
N VAL A 106 -13.38 0.27 20.35
CA VAL A 106 -13.20 1.01 19.10
C VAL A 106 -12.40 0.19 18.09
N ALA A 107 -12.92 0.09 16.87
CA ALA A 107 -12.24 -0.52 15.73
C ALA A 107 -11.53 0.56 14.92
N VAL A 108 -10.20 0.45 14.83
CA VAL A 108 -9.37 1.36 14.05
C VAL A 108 -8.57 0.57 13.03
N PRO A 109 -8.83 0.77 11.73
CA PRO A 109 -8.02 0.16 10.69
C PRO A 109 -6.57 0.63 10.72
N ARG A 110 -5.66 -0.28 10.38
CA ARG A 110 -4.22 -0.08 10.23
C ARG A 110 -3.79 -0.38 8.79
N ILE A 111 -2.54 -0.11 8.44
CA ILE A 111 -2.05 -0.37 7.08
C ILE A 111 -2.03 -1.86 6.75
N LEU A 112 -1.79 -2.72 7.76
CA LEU A 112 -1.89 -4.16 7.63
C LEU A 112 -3.26 -4.62 7.12
N ASP A 113 -4.34 -3.93 7.54
CA ASP A 113 -5.70 -4.26 7.11
C ASP A 113 -5.90 -4.02 5.60
N ILE A 114 -5.10 -3.14 4.97
CA ILE A 114 -5.08 -2.92 3.50
C ILE A 114 -4.45 -4.11 2.78
N TYR A 115 -3.39 -4.70 3.36
CA TYR A 115 -2.82 -5.94 2.84
C TYR A 115 -3.79 -7.13 3.05
N SER A 116 -4.55 -7.16 4.14
CA SER A 116 -5.61 -8.18 4.30
C SER A 116 -6.72 -8.07 3.24
N ALA A 117 -6.90 -6.89 2.64
CA ALA A 117 -7.85 -6.63 1.56
C ALA A 117 -7.29 -6.94 0.16
N LEU A 118 -6.11 -7.57 0.03
CA LEU A 118 -5.49 -7.94 -1.26
C LEU A 118 -6.46 -8.63 -2.24
N PRO A 119 -7.32 -9.60 -1.84
CA PRO A 119 -8.29 -10.21 -2.76
C PRO A 119 -9.28 -9.21 -3.38
N ALA A 120 -9.66 -8.16 -2.63
CA ALA A 120 -10.55 -7.12 -3.14
C ALA A 120 -9.86 -6.23 -4.19
N VAL A 121 -8.54 -6.12 -4.11
CA VAL A 121 -7.68 -5.38 -5.04
C VAL A 121 -7.39 -6.23 -6.28
N THR A 122 -6.83 -7.42 -6.12
CA THR A 122 -6.43 -8.28 -7.23
C THR A 122 -7.62 -8.72 -8.08
N GLY A 123 -8.78 -8.97 -7.47
CA GLY A 123 -10.02 -9.29 -8.21
C GLY A 123 -10.64 -8.12 -8.99
N LYS A 124 -10.04 -6.92 -8.93
CA LYS A 124 -10.48 -5.71 -9.65
C LYS A 124 -9.36 -5.08 -10.49
N LEU A 125 -8.22 -5.77 -10.59
CA LEU A 125 -7.09 -5.36 -11.41
C LEU A 125 -6.88 -6.42 -12.48
N GLU A 126 -7.09 -6.02 -13.73
CA GLU A 126 -6.64 -6.79 -14.88
C GLU A 126 -5.19 -6.40 -15.18
N LEU A 127 -4.35 -7.39 -15.49
CA LEU A 127 -2.92 -7.17 -15.70
C LEU A 127 -2.57 -7.26 -17.18
N GLU A 128 -1.58 -6.46 -17.56
CA GLU A 128 -0.86 -6.66 -18.82
C GLU A 128 0.08 -7.87 -18.71
N TYR A 129 0.65 -8.30 -19.83
CA TYR A 129 1.59 -9.43 -19.88
C TYR A 129 2.72 -9.34 -18.85
N GLU A 130 3.33 -8.15 -18.67
CA GLU A 130 4.38 -7.94 -17.67
C GLU A 130 3.87 -8.10 -16.23
N GLY A 131 2.62 -7.70 -15.96
CA GLY A 131 1.99 -7.87 -14.66
C GLY A 131 1.67 -9.32 -14.36
N GLU A 132 1.17 -10.07 -15.34
CA GLU A 132 0.91 -11.51 -15.22
C GLU A 132 2.19 -12.29 -14.92
N LEU A 133 3.30 -11.99 -15.60
CA LEU A 133 4.60 -12.61 -15.32
C LEU A 133 5.07 -12.38 -13.88
N LYS A 134 4.75 -11.22 -13.31
CA LYS A 134 5.12 -10.86 -11.93
C LYS A 134 4.15 -11.44 -10.90
N GLY A 135 2.92 -11.70 -11.29
CA GLY A 135 1.82 -12.17 -10.44
C GLY A 135 1.06 -11.02 -9.78
N GLY A 136 -0.28 -11.08 -9.86
CA GLY A 136 -1.16 -10.01 -9.39
C GLY A 136 -1.03 -9.67 -7.91
N ASP A 137 -0.78 -10.66 -7.05
CA ASP A 137 -0.53 -10.41 -5.62
C ASP A 137 0.72 -9.54 -5.40
N THR A 138 1.80 -9.83 -6.13
CA THR A 138 3.05 -9.06 -6.05
C THR A 138 2.85 -7.63 -6.57
N VAL A 139 2.14 -7.49 -7.70
CA VAL A 139 1.82 -6.16 -8.26
C VAL A 139 0.97 -5.35 -7.28
N ALA A 140 -0.08 -5.94 -6.69
CA ALA A 140 -0.95 -5.28 -5.73
C ALA A 140 -0.19 -4.84 -4.47
N ARG A 141 0.67 -5.70 -3.89
CA ARG A 141 1.49 -5.35 -2.72
C ARG A 141 2.44 -4.19 -2.99
N GLU A 142 3.04 -4.16 -4.18
CA GLU A 142 3.90 -3.05 -4.59
C GLU A 142 3.13 -1.74 -4.79
N LEU A 143 1.92 -1.82 -5.37
CA LEU A 143 1.03 -0.67 -5.50
C LEU A 143 0.59 -0.13 -4.13
N ILE A 144 0.22 -1.01 -3.18
CA ILE A 144 -0.09 -0.62 -1.80
C ILE A 144 1.12 0.06 -1.15
N ARG A 145 2.31 -0.53 -1.25
CA ARG A 145 3.54 0.07 -0.70
C ARG A 145 3.82 1.45 -1.30
N ALA A 146 3.61 1.61 -2.61
CA ALA A 146 3.77 2.90 -3.28
C ALA A 146 2.71 3.91 -2.82
N ALA A 147 1.46 3.49 -2.62
CA ALA A 147 0.39 4.34 -2.08
C ALA A 147 0.69 4.81 -0.66
N VAL A 148 1.16 3.90 0.21
CA VAL A 148 1.63 4.24 1.56
C VAL A 148 2.75 5.27 1.50
N GLY A 149 3.75 5.07 0.62
CA GLY A 149 4.84 6.04 0.45
C GLY A 149 4.34 7.43 0.01
N LYS A 150 3.40 7.50 -0.94
CA LYS A 150 2.81 8.78 -1.39
C LYS A 150 2.13 9.52 -0.23
N VAL A 151 1.31 8.82 0.55
CA VAL A 151 0.60 9.41 1.70
C VAL A 151 1.57 9.75 2.83
N TYR A 152 2.56 8.89 3.09
CA TYR A 152 3.58 9.14 4.11
C TYR A 152 4.33 10.46 3.85
N ASN A 153 4.72 10.73 2.59
CA ASN A 153 5.38 11.99 2.26
C ASN A 153 4.51 13.22 2.55
N HIS A 154 3.19 13.13 2.37
CA HIS A 154 2.29 14.24 2.70
C HIS A 154 2.35 14.64 4.18
N TYR A 155 2.51 13.66 5.09
CA TYR A 155 2.57 13.91 6.53
C TYR A 155 3.98 14.12 7.08
N PHE A 156 4.98 13.45 6.50
CA PHE A 156 6.31 13.32 7.09
C PHE A 156 7.44 13.87 6.22
N ASP A 157 7.13 14.67 5.20
CA ASP A 157 8.18 15.38 4.45
C ASP A 157 9.05 16.22 5.39
N GLY A 158 10.37 16.07 5.28
CA GLY A 158 11.34 16.69 6.19
C GLY A 158 11.36 16.21 7.64
N ALA A 159 10.52 15.23 8.04
CA ALA A 159 10.49 14.73 9.41
C ALA A 159 11.75 13.91 9.74
N ASN A 160 12.41 14.23 10.87
CA ASN A 160 13.56 13.47 11.31
C ASN A 160 13.13 12.11 11.91
N MET A 161 13.44 11.02 11.21
CA MET A 161 13.21 9.63 11.63
C MET A 161 14.48 8.88 12.04
N ALA A 162 15.61 9.58 12.20
CA ALA A 162 16.92 8.96 12.44
C ALA A 162 16.93 8.04 13.66
N GLN A 163 16.26 8.45 14.75
CA GLN A 163 16.22 7.67 16.00
C GLN A 163 15.46 6.35 15.83
N VAL A 164 14.32 6.37 15.13
CA VAL A 164 13.52 5.17 14.83
C VAL A 164 14.32 4.21 13.96
N ILE A 165 14.98 4.73 12.93
CA ILE A 165 15.80 3.94 12.00
C ILE A 165 17.01 3.34 12.72
N GLN A 166 17.70 4.15 13.54
CA GLN A 166 18.84 3.71 14.32
C GLN A 166 18.49 2.55 15.27
N TRP A 167 17.29 2.55 15.84
CA TRP A 167 16.82 1.43 16.66
C TRP A 167 16.80 0.10 15.89
N PHE A 168 16.35 0.12 14.63
CA PHE A 168 16.38 -1.06 13.75
C PHE A 168 17.82 -1.41 13.34
N ASP A 169 18.63 -0.42 12.97
CA ASP A 169 20.05 -0.63 12.58
C ASP A 169 20.88 -1.27 13.72
N LEU A 170 20.52 -1.03 14.98
CA LEU A 170 21.12 -1.63 16.17
C LEU A 170 20.62 -3.06 16.46
N GLY A 171 19.84 -3.65 15.55
CA GLY A 171 19.34 -5.03 15.65
C GLY A 171 17.93 -5.14 16.24
N GLY A 172 17.25 -4.02 16.47
CA GLY A 172 15.83 -4.04 16.85
C GLY A 172 14.98 -4.72 15.77
N THR A 173 14.04 -5.56 16.20
CA THR A 173 13.05 -6.19 15.32
C THR A 173 11.68 -6.09 15.95
N LEU A 174 10.66 -5.93 15.11
CA LEU A 174 9.27 -5.83 15.56
C LEU A 174 8.37 -6.69 14.69
N LYS A 175 7.80 -7.74 15.26
CA LYS A 175 6.72 -8.50 14.64
C LYS A 175 5.39 -8.06 15.25
N LEU A 176 4.57 -7.40 14.43
CA LEU A 176 3.21 -7.02 14.80
C LEU A 176 2.29 -8.23 14.58
N ASP A 177 1.82 -8.82 15.67
CA ASP A 177 0.81 -9.87 15.60
C ASP A 177 -0.59 -9.23 15.40
N GLU A 178 -1.40 -9.83 14.55
CA GLU A 178 -2.79 -9.42 14.32
C GLU A 178 -3.73 -9.84 15.46
N ASN A 179 -3.29 -10.79 16.29
CA ASN A 179 -4.09 -11.42 17.32
C ASN A 179 -3.97 -10.77 18.70
N ILE A 180 -3.04 -9.83 18.88
CA ILE A 180 -2.88 -9.09 20.14
C ILE A 180 -3.80 -7.88 20.16
N ASP A 181 -4.21 -7.47 21.36
CA ASP A 181 -4.96 -6.22 21.56
C ASP A 181 -4.08 -4.98 21.31
N SER A 182 -4.72 -3.84 21.08
CA SER A 182 -4.05 -2.58 20.76
C SER A 182 -3.22 -2.07 21.93
N ALA A 183 -3.58 -2.38 23.18
CA ALA A 183 -2.79 -1.96 24.35
C ALA A 183 -1.45 -2.70 24.41
N ALA A 184 -1.45 -4.01 24.18
CA ALA A 184 -0.24 -4.82 24.05
C ALA A 184 0.60 -4.38 22.86
N MET A 185 -0.04 -4.06 21.72
CA MET A 185 0.65 -3.55 20.55
C MET A 185 1.32 -2.20 20.82
N VAL A 186 0.62 -1.26 21.47
CA VAL A 186 1.20 0.04 21.84
C VAL A 186 2.38 -0.13 22.79
N LYS A 187 2.33 -1.09 23.73
CA LYS A 187 3.48 -1.39 24.61
C LYS A 187 4.70 -1.85 23.80
N GLN A 188 4.52 -2.69 22.80
CA GLN A 188 5.62 -3.11 21.90
C GLN A 188 6.17 -1.94 21.08
N LEU A 189 5.27 -1.13 20.50
CA LEU A 189 5.63 0.05 19.70
C LEU A 189 6.35 1.12 20.54
N ALA A 190 5.96 1.30 21.81
CA ALA A 190 6.61 2.21 22.74
C ALA A 190 8.04 1.78 23.11
N GLY A 191 8.41 0.52 22.86
CA GLY A 191 9.80 0.05 22.96
C GLY A 191 10.73 0.58 21.86
N ILE A 192 10.16 1.14 20.77
CA ILE A 192 10.92 1.74 19.67
C ILE A 192 11.16 3.21 20.00
N GLN A 193 12.42 3.55 20.23
CA GLN A 193 12.81 4.88 20.66
C GLN A 193 12.44 5.94 19.60
N GLY A 194 11.71 6.97 20.01
CA GLY A 194 11.34 8.09 19.13
C GLY A 194 10.12 7.83 18.24
N LEU A 195 9.49 6.63 18.27
CA LEU A 195 8.37 6.30 17.39
C LEU A 195 7.06 6.96 17.86
N MET A 196 6.73 6.83 19.15
CA MET A 196 5.45 7.30 19.69
C MET A 196 5.37 8.83 19.73
N GLU A 197 6.50 9.53 19.73
CA GLU A 197 6.53 10.99 19.62
C GLU A 197 6.11 11.48 18.22
N LYS A 198 6.31 10.65 17.19
CA LYS A 198 6.02 11.01 15.79
C LYS A 198 4.55 10.91 15.45
N VAL A 199 3.75 10.18 16.22
CA VAL A 199 2.29 10.09 15.99
C VAL A 199 1.60 11.45 16.12
N LYS A 200 2.20 12.40 16.85
CA LYS A 200 1.69 13.79 16.98
C LYS A 200 1.62 14.53 15.65
N VAL A 201 2.49 14.19 14.69
CA VAL A 201 2.47 14.77 13.33
C VAL A 201 1.15 14.46 12.61
N LEU A 202 0.49 13.36 12.98
CA LEU A 202 -0.82 12.96 12.45
C LEU A 202 -2.00 13.63 13.19
N GLY A 203 -1.73 14.65 14.01
CA GLY A 203 -2.75 15.37 14.78
C GLY A 203 -3.24 14.65 16.04
N LEU A 204 -2.53 13.61 16.48
CA LEU A 204 -2.93 12.79 17.63
C LEU A 204 -2.52 13.42 18.96
N THR A 205 -3.44 13.33 19.92
CA THR A 205 -3.22 13.78 21.31
C THR A 205 -2.83 12.61 22.22
N ALA A 206 -2.38 12.91 23.44
CA ALA A 206 -1.98 11.89 24.41
C ALA A 206 -3.14 11.01 24.90
N ASN A 207 -4.39 11.50 24.80
CA ASN A 207 -5.59 10.81 25.30
C ASN A 207 -6.26 9.95 24.22
N GLU A 208 -5.65 9.80 23.05
CA GLU A 208 -6.20 8.99 21.97
C GLU A 208 -6.25 7.50 22.35
N PRO A 209 -7.31 6.76 21.98
CA PRO A 209 -7.40 5.32 22.25
C PRO A 209 -6.20 4.54 21.70
N ASP A 210 -5.83 3.46 22.38
CA ASP A 210 -4.68 2.64 22.03
C ASP A 210 -4.74 2.14 20.58
N ALA A 211 -5.93 1.79 20.08
CA ALA A 211 -6.15 1.39 18.69
C ALA A 211 -5.78 2.49 17.68
N VAL A 212 -6.03 3.76 18.01
CA VAL A 212 -5.66 4.91 17.18
C VAL A 212 -4.14 5.11 17.19
N ARG A 213 -3.52 5.04 18.37
CA ARG A 213 -2.06 5.18 18.51
C ARG A 213 -1.32 4.04 17.81
N ALA A 214 -1.84 2.82 17.89
CA ALA A 214 -1.34 1.64 17.20
C ALA A 214 -1.37 1.79 15.68
N SER A 215 -2.51 2.21 15.12
CA SER A 215 -2.66 2.46 13.67
C SER A 215 -1.67 3.51 13.16
N ALA A 216 -1.51 4.59 13.92
CA ALA A 216 -0.61 5.69 13.58
C ALA A 216 0.86 5.26 13.56
N ALA A 217 1.30 4.53 14.59
CA ALA A 217 2.67 4.03 14.68
C ALA A 217 2.96 2.99 13.57
N GLU A 218 2.01 2.11 13.26
CA GLU A 218 2.14 1.17 12.15
C GLU A 218 2.25 1.89 10.80
N PHE A 219 1.44 2.93 10.57
CA PHE A 219 1.56 3.76 9.36
C PHE A 219 2.95 4.39 9.20
N ILE A 220 3.55 4.85 10.30
CA ILE A 220 4.92 5.41 10.27
C ILE A 220 5.94 4.34 9.86
N LEU A 221 5.87 3.14 10.43
CA LEU A 221 6.77 2.04 10.09
C LEU A 221 6.59 1.59 8.64
N GLU A 222 5.34 1.46 8.18
CA GLU A 222 5.04 1.12 6.79
C GLU A 222 5.50 2.20 5.81
N GLY A 223 5.47 3.48 6.21
CA GLY A 223 6.06 4.57 5.45
C GLY A 223 7.58 4.48 5.34
N LEU A 224 8.27 4.20 6.45
CA LEU A 224 9.72 3.95 6.44
C LEU A 224 10.07 2.75 5.54
N TYR A 225 9.26 1.70 5.60
CA TYR A 225 9.39 0.55 4.71
C TYR A 225 9.15 0.93 3.24
N ALA A 226 8.12 1.72 2.93
CA ALA A 226 7.87 2.23 1.59
C ALA A 226 9.08 2.98 1.01
N HIS A 227 9.81 3.71 1.86
CA HIS A 227 11.03 4.45 1.52
C HIS A 227 12.34 3.64 1.61
N ARG A 228 12.27 2.31 1.85
CA ARG A 228 13.45 1.44 2.02
C ARG A 228 14.42 1.92 3.11
N ARG A 229 13.88 2.57 4.15
CA ARG A 229 14.64 2.99 5.33
C ARG A 229 14.74 1.86 6.36
N ILE A 230 13.76 0.96 6.34
CA ILE A 230 13.68 -0.29 7.10
C ILE A 230 13.12 -1.38 6.18
N SER A 231 13.34 -2.65 6.54
CA SER A 231 12.76 -3.79 5.83
C SER A 231 11.53 -4.33 6.54
N ARG A 232 10.68 -5.05 5.80
CA ARG A 232 9.55 -5.81 6.32
C ARG A 232 9.49 -7.17 5.65
N ASN A 233 9.38 -8.23 6.45
CA ASN A 233 9.17 -9.61 6.00
C ASN A 233 8.02 -10.24 6.83
N GLU A 234 7.21 -11.11 6.22
CA GLU A 234 6.12 -11.82 6.90
C GLU A 234 6.62 -12.70 8.08
N GLU A 235 7.82 -13.27 7.98
CA GLU A 235 8.38 -14.09 9.08
C GLU A 235 8.91 -13.25 10.23
N ARG A 236 9.71 -12.21 9.92
CA ARG A 236 10.50 -11.43 10.90
C ARG A 236 9.86 -10.10 11.32
N GLY A 237 8.82 -9.65 10.64
CA GLY A 237 8.26 -8.32 10.84
C GLY A 237 9.19 -7.22 10.31
N PHE A 238 9.21 -6.07 10.98
CA PHE A 238 10.10 -4.95 10.68
C PHE A 238 11.50 -5.19 11.21
N ALA A 239 12.51 -4.88 10.40
CA ALA A 239 13.93 -5.00 10.74
C ALA A 239 14.76 -3.93 10.03
N ALA A 240 16.06 -3.86 10.29
CA ALA A 240 16.99 -3.02 9.53
C ALA A 240 16.87 -3.31 8.02
N GLU A 241 17.09 -2.29 7.19
CA GLU A 241 17.18 -2.51 5.74
C GLU A 241 18.44 -3.33 5.42
N GLU A 242 18.30 -4.38 4.61
CA GLU A 242 19.47 -5.13 4.14
C GLU A 242 20.32 -4.22 3.25
N LYS A 243 21.50 -3.83 3.76
CA LYS A 243 22.51 -3.19 2.92
C LYS A 243 22.87 -4.17 1.81
N ARG A 244 22.43 -3.90 0.58
CA ARG A 244 22.93 -4.61 -0.61
C ARG A 244 24.45 -4.59 -0.52
N ARG A 245 25.05 -5.73 -0.23
CA ARG A 245 26.49 -5.90 -0.42
C ARG A 245 26.72 -5.66 -1.90
N GLU A 246 27.34 -4.54 -2.24
CA GLU A 246 27.94 -4.39 -3.57
C GLU A 246 28.79 -5.65 -3.78
N SER A 247 28.48 -6.39 -4.84
CA SER A 247 29.35 -7.48 -5.29
C SER A 247 30.77 -6.91 -5.37
N PRO A 248 31.80 -7.57 -4.81
CA PRO A 248 33.16 -7.08 -4.98
C PRO A 248 33.37 -6.90 -6.48
N ARG A 249 33.63 -5.66 -6.90
CA ARG A 249 34.15 -5.42 -8.25
C ARG A 249 35.35 -6.35 -8.38
N GLU A 250 35.28 -7.29 -9.32
CA GLU A 250 36.44 -8.10 -9.69
C GLU A 250 37.56 -7.10 -10.02
N GLU A 251 38.50 -6.94 -9.10
CA GLU A 251 39.74 -6.24 -9.35
C GLU A 251 40.40 -6.97 -10.52
N GLY A 252 40.49 -6.26 -11.65
CA GLY A 252 41.02 -6.74 -12.91
C GLY A 252 42.30 -7.54 -12.69
N GLY A 253 42.28 -8.76 -13.24
CA GLY A 253 43.35 -9.74 -13.10
C GLY A 253 44.74 -9.16 -13.34
N ARG A 254 45.63 -9.43 -12.38
CA ARG A 254 47.07 -9.40 -12.60
C ARG A 254 47.39 -10.28 -13.82
N GLY A 255 48.06 -9.68 -14.80
CA GLY A 255 48.51 -10.35 -16.01
C GLY A 255 49.35 -11.59 -15.68
N GLY A 256 48.77 -12.75 -15.97
CA GLY A 256 49.50 -14.00 -16.14
C GLY A 256 49.78 -14.20 -17.63
N GLU A 257 51.07 -14.24 -17.98
CA GLU A 257 51.57 -14.55 -19.31
C GLU A 257 50.97 -15.85 -19.85
N ARG A 258 50.44 -15.83 -21.07
CA ARG A 258 49.97 -17.03 -21.78
C ARG A 258 51.15 -17.65 -22.56
N PRO A 259 51.43 -18.95 -22.44
CA PRO A 259 52.41 -19.61 -23.30
C PRO A 259 51.86 -19.76 -24.73
N ASN A 260 52.70 -19.40 -25.69
CA ASN A 260 52.41 -19.38 -27.13
C ASN A 260 52.53 -20.80 -27.72
N PHE A 261 51.40 -21.48 -27.98
CA PHE A 261 51.39 -22.74 -28.74
C PHE A 261 51.05 -22.47 -30.21
N ARG A 262 52.09 -22.43 -31.05
CA ARG A 262 52.02 -22.41 -32.50
C ARG A 262 51.72 -23.85 -32.99
N ARG A 263 50.56 -24.08 -33.61
CA ARG A 263 50.29 -25.30 -34.40
C ARG A 263 50.60 -25.01 -35.88
N GLN A 264 51.61 -25.69 -36.39
CA GLN A 264 51.88 -25.83 -37.83
C GLN A 264 50.84 -26.77 -38.45
N TYR A 265 50.24 -26.35 -39.56
CA TYR A 265 49.52 -27.23 -40.48
C TYR A 265 50.49 -27.60 -41.62
N ASN A 266 50.64 -28.90 -41.85
CA ASN A 266 50.94 -29.49 -43.16
C ASN A 266 49.64 -30.09 -43.69
#